data_AF-A0A9P9FCA7-F1
#
_entry.id   AF-A0A9P9FCA7-F1
#
_cell.length_a   1.000
_cell.length_b   1.000
_cell.length_c   1.000
_cell.angle_alpha   90.00
_cell.angle_beta   90.00
_cell.angle_gamma   90.00
#
_symmetry.space_group_name_H-M   'P 1'
#
loop_
_entity.id
_entity.type
_entity.pdbx_description
1 polymer ?
#
loop_
_entity_poly.entity_id
_entity_poly.type
_entity_poly.pdbx_seq_one_letter_code
_entity_poly.pdbx_strand_id
1 'polypeptide(L)'
;MRKIVDRFVVVLGWCSWIGKVLLRIFPPHDAWRGQVLFSLAFAPLGVFTRFYLATHLNDRLPSFPLGTLAANVLGTAILAMVWDLPHIQIGSVVGCQLFKGVENGYCAVVTTVSTLVLELSSLERRYAYIYCAASFFVSFGLMVIVAGSLQWTTRGLETCTA
;
A
#
# COMPACT_ATOMS: atom_id res chain seq x y z
N MET A 1 16.58 -19.55 -21.81
CA MET A 1 15.22 -19.78 -21.29
C MET A 1 14.72 -18.64 -20.38
N ARG A 2 15.44 -18.25 -19.32
CA ARG A 2 15.06 -17.14 -18.40
C ARG A 2 14.53 -15.86 -19.09
N LYS A 3 15.31 -15.27 -20.00
CA LYS A 3 14.92 -14.03 -20.72
C LYS A 3 13.62 -14.13 -21.53
N ILE A 4 13.27 -15.33 -22.01
CA ILE A 4 12.03 -15.56 -22.79
C ILE A 4 10.85 -15.68 -21.82
N VAL A 5 11.01 -16.46 -20.75
CA VAL A 5 10.03 -16.60 -19.68
C VAL A 5 9.74 -15.24 -19.03
N ASP A 6 10.77 -14.45 -18.72
CA ASP A 6 10.63 -13.11 -18.15
C ASP A 6 9.79 -12.20 -19.07
N ARG A 7 10.04 -12.24 -20.37
CA ARG A 7 9.29 -11.45 -21.36
C ARG A 7 7.83 -11.87 -21.44
N PHE A 8 7.55 -13.17 -21.40
CA PHE A 8 6.18 -13.68 -21.38
C PHE A 8 5.43 -13.28 -20.09
N VAL A 9 6.09 -13.38 -18.94
CA VAL A 9 5.49 -12.99 -17.65
C VAL A 9 5.17 -11.50 -17.63
N VAL A 10 6.03 -10.65 -18.19
CA VAL A 10 5.76 -9.21 -18.31
C VAL A 10 4.51 -8.96 -19.16
N VAL A 11 4.43 -9.57 -20.35
CA VAL A 11 3.26 -9.40 -21.23
C VAL A 11 1.97 -9.89 -20.55
N LEU A 12 2.00 -11.09 -19.96
CA LEU A 12 0.86 -11.63 -19.22
C LEU A 12 0.46 -10.75 -18.03
N GLY A 13 1.43 -10.20 -17.30
CA GLY A 13 1.21 -9.26 -16.20
C GLY A 13 0.46 -8.02 -16.65
N TRP A 14 0.95 -7.35 -17.71
CA TRP A 14 0.30 -6.19 -18.29
C TRP A 14 -1.09 -6.50 -18.82
N CYS A 15 -1.28 -7.59 -19.56
CA CYS A 15 -2.58 -8.02 -20.04
C CYS A 15 -3.56 -8.30 -18.88
N SER A 16 -3.09 -8.97 -17.82
CA SER A 16 -3.92 -9.26 -16.64
C SER A 16 -4.31 -8.01 -15.88
N TRP A 17 -3.43 -7.00 -15.81
CA TRP A 17 -3.72 -5.73 -15.15
C TRP A 17 -4.73 -4.91 -15.97
N ILE A 18 -4.48 -4.74 -17.27
CA ILE A 18 -5.38 -4.05 -18.19
C ILE A 18 -6.76 -4.72 -18.20
N GLY A 19 -6.81 -6.06 -18.23
CA GLY A 19 -8.07 -6.80 -18.17
C GLY A 19 -8.89 -6.47 -16.92
N LYS A 20 -8.26 -6.29 -15.76
CA LYS A 20 -8.94 -5.91 -14.51
C LYS A 20 -9.40 -4.45 -14.51
N VAL A 21 -8.62 -3.55 -15.10
CA VAL A 21 -9.04 -2.16 -15.32
C VAL A 21 -10.26 -2.10 -16.24
N LEU A 22 -10.25 -2.85 -17.35
CA LEU A 22 -11.37 -2.94 -18.28
C LEU A 22 -12.62 -3.55 -17.62
N LEU A 23 -12.45 -4.61 -16.81
CA LEU A 23 -13.56 -5.20 -16.02
C LEU A 23 -14.16 -4.21 -15.02
N ARG A 24 -13.40 -3.21 -14.56
CA ARG A 24 -13.94 -2.13 -13.73
C ARG A 24 -14.74 -1.12 -14.55
N ILE A 25 -14.28 -0.77 -15.75
CA ILE A 25 -14.96 0.19 -16.63
C ILE A 25 -16.24 -0.41 -17.20
N PHE A 26 -16.23 -1.69 -17.56
CA PHE A 26 -17.34 -2.44 -18.15
C PHE A 26 -17.77 -3.59 -17.24
N PRO A 27 -18.41 -3.31 -16.09
CA PRO A 27 -18.83 -4.35 -15.16
C PRO A 27 -19.94 -5.22 -15.80
N PRO A 28 -19.83 -6.56 -15.77
CA PRO A 28 -20.84 -7.42 -16.37
C PRO A 28 -22.14 -7.49 -15.54
N HIS A 29 -22.13 -7.27 -14.21
CA HIS A 29 -23.28 -7.27 -13.28
C HIS A 29 -22.98 -6.36 -12.04
N ASP A 30 -23.99 -6.06 -11.21
CA ASP A 30 -23.99 -4.96 -10.22
C ASP A 30 -22.97 -4.98 -9.04
N ALA A 31 -22.54 -3.75 -8.71
CA ALA A 31 -21.92 -3.14 -7.52
C ALA A 31 -20.88 -3.87 -6.63
N TRP A 32 -21.10 -5.10 -6.19
CA TRP A 32 -20.36 -5.68 -5.04
C TRP A 32 -18.86 -5.93 -5.30
N ARG A 33 -18.44 -6.00 -6.57
CA ARG A 33 -17.03 -6.21 -6.96
C ARG A 33 -16.18 -4.96 -6.99
N GLY A 34 -16.76 -3.77 -6.77
CA GLY A 34 -16.03 -2.52 -6.93
C GLY A 34 -14.77 -2.44 -6.07
N GLN A 35 -14.85 -2.83 -4.80
CA GLN A 35 -13.71 -2.83 -3.88
C GLN A 35 -12.57 -3.72 -4.40
N VAL A 36 -12.87 -4.97 -4.75
CA VAL A 36 -11.86 -5.93 -5.23
C VAL A 36 -11.25 -5.48 -6.55
N LEU A 37 -12.06 -4.99 -7.49
CA LEU A 37 -11.58 -4.51 -8.77
C LEU A 37 -10.69 -3.27 -8.62
N PHE A 38 -11.04 -2.35 -7.72
CA PHE A 38 -10.16 -1.22 -7.39
C PHE A 38 -8.88 -1.69 -6.72
N SER A 39 -8.93 -2.61 -5.76
CA SER A 39 -7.72 -3.16 -5.12
C SER A 39 -6.76 -3.74 -6.14
N LEU A 40 -7.28 -4.53 -7.09
CA LEU A 40 -6.47 -5.15 -8.13
C LEU A 40 -5.95 -4.14 -9.17
N ALA A 41 -6.69 -3.05 -9.41
CA ALA A 41 -6.23 -1.97 -10.28
C ALA A 41 -5.11 -1.15 -9.62
N PHE A 42 -5.22 -0.87 -8.32
CA PHE A 42 -4.25 -0.06 -7.57
C PHE A 42 -3.00 -0.82 -7.12
N ALA A 43 -3.07 -2.15 -6.96
CA ALA A 43 -1.95 -2.93 -6.48
C ALA A 43 -0.67 -2.79 -7.34
N PRO A 44 -0.69 -2.91 -8.69
CA PRO A 44 0.53 -2.73 -9.47
C PRO A 44 1.19 -1.37 -9.29
N LEU A 45 0.42 -0.30 -9.08
CA LEU A 45 0.95 1.03 -8.78
C LEU A 45 1.75 1.03 -7.47
N GLY A 46 1.23 0.38 -6.41
CA GLY A 46 1.94 0.26 -5.13
C GLY A 46 3.24 -0.54 -5.26
N VAL A 47 3.22 -1.60 -6.07
CA VAL A 47 4.43 -2.40 -6.36
C VAL A 47 5.47 -1.56 -7.08
N PHE A 48 5.09 -0.78 -8.08
CA PHE A 48 6.01 0.12 -8.78
C PHE A 48 6.58 1.19 -7.84
N THR A 49 5.75 1.84 -7.02
CA THR A 49 6.24 2.81 -6.03
C THR A 49 7.29 2.18 -5.11
N ARG A 50 6.99 1.02 -4.53
CA ARG A 50 7.94 0.31 -3.64
C ARG A 50 9.21 -0.09 -4.39
N PHE A 51 9.10 -0.59 -5.62
CA PHE A 51 10.23 -0.98 -6.44
C PHE A 51 11.16 0.21 -6.70
N TYR A 52 10.64 1.32 -7.20
CA TYR A 52 11.45 2.51 -7.48
C TYR A 52 12.06 3.11 -6.22
N LEU A 53 11.31 3.17 -5.12
CA LEU A 53 11.85 3.63 -3.83
C LEU A 53 13.02 2.74 -3.37
N ALA A 54 12.84 1.42 -3.38
CA ALA A 54 13.89 0.48 -3.00
C ALA A 54 15.12 0.63 -3.90
N THR A 55 14.96 0.62 -5.23
CA THR A 55 16.07 0.71 -6.18
C THR A 55 16.83 2.04 -6.10
N HIS A 56 16.17 3.16 -5.85
CA HIS A 56 16.84 4.46 -5.84
C HIS A 56 17.40 4.86 -4.48
N LEU A 57 16.82 4.38 -3.37
CA LEU A 57 17.16 4.84 -2.01
C LEU A 57 17.86 3.78 -1.14
N ASN A 58 17.64 2.47 -1.34
CA ASN A 58 18.26 1.47 -0.44
C ASN A 58 19.79 1.45 -0.58
N ASP A 59 20.31 1.59 -1.80
CA ASP A 59 21.76 1.56 -2.05
C ASP A 59 22.48 2.83 -1.56
N ARG A 60 21.74 3.88 -1.17
CA ARG A 60 22.33 5.14 -0.67
C ARG A 60 22.88 5.01 0.73
N LEU A 61 22.28 4.16 1.56
CA LEU A 61 22.72 3.94 2.94
C LEU A 61 22.53 2.45 3.29
N PRO A 62 23.55 1.60 3.04
CA PRO A 62 23.42 0.16 3.19
C PRO A 62 23.09 -0.30 4.61
N SER A 63 23.50 0.47 5.63
CA SER A 63 23.19 0.20 7.04
C SER A 63 21.76 0.57 7.44
N PHE A 64 21.01 1.25 6.56
CA PHE A 64 19.66 1.73 6.84
C PHE A 64 18.88 1.86 5.53
N PRO A 65 18.19 0.78 5.07
CA PRO A 65 17.47 0.76 3.80
C PRO A 65 16.34 1.79 3.72
N LEU A 66 16.68 2.96 3.19
CA LEU A 66 15.82 4.15 3.17
C LEU A 66 14.60 3.99 2.27
N GLY A 67 14.72 3.24 1.16
CA GLY A 67 13.63 2.99 0.23
C GLY A 67 12.52 2.14 0.84
N THR A 68 12.88 1.06 1.52
CA THR A 68 11.91 0.20 2.22
C THR A 68 11.23 0.96 3.37
N LEU A 69 12.01 1.75 4.14
CA LEU A 69 11.44 2.62 5.16
C LEU A 69 10.46 3.64 4.57
N ALA A 70 10.88 4.34 3.51
CA ALA A 70 10.05 5.35 2.86
C ALA A 70 8.74 4.75 2.32
N ALA A 71 8.81 3.56 1.71
CA ALA A 71 7.63 2.85 1.20
C ALA A 71 6.66 2.48 2.34
N ASN A 72 7.18 1.96 3.45
CA ASN A 72 6.37 1.61 4.63
C ASN A 72 5.72 2.84 5.28
N VAL A 73 6.48 3.92 5.48
CA VAL A 73 5.98 5.15 6.09
C VAL A 73 4.95 5.83 5.18
N LEU A 74 5.24 5.96 3.88
CA LEU A 74 4.31 6.54 2.89
C LEU A 74 3.04 5.72 2.78
N GLY A 75 3.16 4.40 2.68
CA GLY A 75 2.00 3.51 2.64
C GLY A 75 1.14 3.61 3.91
N THR A 76 1.78 3.71 5.07
CA THR A 76 1.08 3.91 6.36
C THR A 76 0.39 5.27 6.43
N ALA A 77 1.03 6.34 5.93
CA ALA A 77 0.44 7.67 5.85
C ALA A 77 -0.84 7.66 5.01
N ILE A 78 -0.76 7.08 3.80
CA ILE A 78 -1.88 6.98 2.86
C ILE A 78 -2.98 6.10 3.46
N LEU A 79 -2.61 4.97 4.08
CA LEU A 79 -3.54 4.09 4.76
C LEU A 79 -4.33 4.83 5.86
N ALA A 80 -3.65 5.60 6.71
CA ALA A 80 -4.31 6.35 7.77
C ALA A 80 -5.28 7.40 7.21
N MET A 81 -4.86 8.19 6.21
CA MET A 81 -5.73 9.18 5.56
C MET A 81 -6.95 8.54 4.90
N VAL A 82 -6.75 7.44 4.15
CA VAL A 82 -7.83 6.76 3.42
C VAL A 82 -8.75 5.99 4.37
N TRP A 83 -8.24 5.55 5.51
CA TRP A 83 -9.07 5.02 6.58
C TRP A 83 -10.03 6.08 7.13
N ASP A 84 -9.57 7.32 7.29
CA ASP A 84 -10.36 8.38 7.90
C ASP A 84 -11.39 9.04 6.97
N LEU A 85 -11.07 9.20 5.68
CA LEU A 85 -11.93 9.90 4.70
C LEU A 85 -13.38 9.38 4.63
N PRO A 86 -13.65 8.05 4.62
CA PRO A 86 -15.01 7.52 4.68
C PRO A 86 -15.77 7.88 5.96
N HIS A 87 -15.07 8.00 7.09
CA HIS A 87 -15.71 8.22 8.38
C HIS A 87 -16.19 9.66 8.60
N ILE A 88 -15.68 10.61 7.82
CA ILE A 88 -16.16 12.00 7.81
C ILE A 88 -17.29 12.21 6.78
N GLN A 89 -17.94 11.13 6.33
CA GLN A 89 -19.04 11.10 5.35
C GLN A 89 -18.72 11.77 4.00
N ILE A 90 -17.44 11.88 3.64
CA ILE A 90 -17.01 12.35 2.31
C ILE A 90 -17.00 11.14 1.37
N GLY A 91 -18.16 10.70 0.87
CA GLY A 91 -18.16 9.64 -0.13
C GLY A 91 -19.52 9.15 -0.61
N SER A 92 -19.68 9.10 -1.93
CA SER A 92 -20.66 8.21 -2.57
C SER A 92 -20.23 6.74 -2.39
N VAL A 93 -21.11 5.78 -2.66
CA VAL A 93 -20.81 4.33 -2.65
C VAL A 93 -19.53 4.03 -3.47
N VAL A 94 -19.36 4.70 -4.61
CA VAL A 94 -18.17 4.56 -5.45
C VAL A 94 -16.90 5.10 -4.78
N GLY A 95 -17.01 6.21 -4.04
CA GLY A 95 -15.91 6.76 -3.25
C GLY A 95 -15.45 5.78 -2.16
N CYS A 96 -16.39 5.19 -1.42
CA CYS A 96 -16.06 4.15 -0.43
C CYS A 96 -15.37 2.93 -1.07
N GLN A 97 -15.87 2.47 -2.22
CA GLN A 97 -15.25 1.37 -2.95
C GLN A 97 -13.82 1.70 -3.40
N LEU A 98 -13.58 2.95 -3.84
CA LEU A 98 -12.28 3.44 -4.24
C LEU A 98 -11.31 3.50 -3.05
N PHE A 99 -11.74 4.07 -1.92
CA PHE A 99 -10.92 4.13 -0.71
C PHE A 99 -10.56 2.74 -0.18
N LYS A 100 -11.53 1.81 -0.14
CA LYS A 100 -11.27 0.40 0.19
C LYS A 100 -10.31 -0.28 -0.81
N GLY A 101 -10.37 0.12 -2.08
CA GLY A 101 -9.43 -0.33 -3.11
C GLY A 101 -8.01 0.18 -2.88
N VAL A 102 -7.84 1.43 -2.46
CA VAL A 102 -6.52 1.99 -2.13
C VAL A 102 -5.95 1.32 -0.87
N GLU A 103 -6.78 1.17 0.17
CA GLU A 103 -6.46 0.49 1.43
C GLU A 103 -5.95 -0.94 1.19
N ASN A 104 -6.76 -1.77 0.51
CA ASN A 104 -6.48 -3.20 0.34
C ASN A 104 -5.66 -3.53 -0.91
N GLY A 105 -5.48 -2.56 -1.81
CA GLY A 105 -4.72 -2.72 -3.05
C GLY A 105 -3.35 -2.06 -2.96
N TYR A 106 -3.33 -0.72 -3.02
CA TYR A 106 -2.10 0.07 -3.04
C TYR A 106 -1.31 -0.08 -1.72
N CYS A 107 -1.94 0.26 -0.59
CA CYS A 107 -1.27 0.28 0.71
C CYS A 107 -0.77 -1.11 1.12
N ALA A 108 -1.53 -2.16 0.76
CA ALA A 108 -1.17 -3.56 1.04
C ALA A 108 0.13 -4.02 0.35
N VAL A 109 0.47 -3.48 -0.83
CA VAL A 109 1.63 -3.95 -1.61
C VAL A 109 2.78 -2.94 -1.69
N VAL A 110 2.50 -1.65 -1.41
CA VAL A 110 3.54 -0.63 -1.24
C VAL A 110 4.26 -0.80 0.09
N THR A 111 3.56 -1.25 1.14
CA THR A 111 4.16 -1.62 2.42
C THR A 111 4.66 -3.07 2.38
N THR A 112 5.66 -3.40 3.21
CA THR A 112 6.23 -4.75 3.26
C THR A 112 6.86 -5.04 4.62
N VAL A 113 6.49 -6.18 5.19
CA VAL A 113 7.15 -6.77 6.36
C VAL A 113 8.19 -7.81 5.92
N SER A 114 7.93 -8.55 4.84
CA SER A 114 8.86 -9.58 4.35
C SER A 114 10.22 -9.00 3.94
N THR A 115 10.23 -7.88 3.21
CA THR A 115 11.48 -7.21 2.82
C THR A 115 12.19 -6.62 4.05
N LEU A 116 11.42 -6.02 4.97
CA LEU A 116 11.96 -5.49 6.23
C LEU A 116 12.67 -6.59 7.03
N VAL A 117 12.07 -7.78 7.17
CA VAL A 117 12.68 -8.91 7.88
C VAL A 117 13.96 -9.39 7.18
N LEU A 118 13.95 -9.49 5.85
CA LEU A 118 15.14 -9.85 5.08
C LEU A 118 16.29 -8.84 5.29
N GLU A 119 15.99 -7.55 5.22
CA GLU A 119 16.96 -6.48 5.46
C GLU A 119 17.52 -6.54 6.88
N LEU A 120 16.65 -6.72 7.90
CA LEU A 120 17.06 -6.87 9.29
C LEU A 120 18.00 -8.06 9.51
N SER A 121 17.77 -9.18 8.80
CA SER A 121 18.63 -10.36 8.88
C SER A 121 20.02 -10.15 8.27
N SER A 122 20.15 -9.18 7.36
CA SER A 122 21.40 -8.87 6.65
C SER A 122 22.24 -7.78 7.33
N LEU A 123 21.65 -7.02 8.26
CA LEU A 123 22.29 -5.91 8.96
C LEU A 123 23.04 -6.39 10.21
N GLU A 124 24.06 -5.63 10.62
CA GLU A 124 24.66 -5.82 11.95
C GLU A 124 23.63 -5.53 13.04
N ARG A 125 23.71 -6.25 14.17
CA ARG A 125 22.71 -6.20 15.26
C ARG A 125 22.35 -4.77 15.68
N ARG A 126 23.34 -3.90 15.87
CA ARG A 126 23.10 -2.51 16.29
C ARG A 126 22.25 -1.75 15.28
N TYR A 127 22.59 -1.80 14.00
CA TYR A 127 21.84 -1.14 12.94
C TYR A 127 20.47 -1.78 12.72
N ALA A 128 20.37 -3.11 12.84
CA ALA A 128 19.10 -3.82 12.75
C ALA A 128 18.10 -3.36 13.84
N TYR A 129 18.53 -3.23 15.10
CA TYR A 129 17.64 -2.73 16.17
C TYR A 129 17.17 -1.30 15.91
N ILE A 130 18.08 -0.40 15.51
CA ILE A 130 17.75 0.99 15.21
C ILE A 130 16.78 1.06 14.01
N TYR A 131 17.05 0.30 12.94
CA TYR A 131 16.24 0.27 11.75
C TYR A 131 14.83 -0.28 12.00
N CYS A 132 14.74 -1.38 12.76
CA CYS A 132 13.46 -1.97 13.17
C CYS A 132 12.64 -0.99 14.02
N ALA A 133 13.27 -0.40 15.04
CA ALA A 133 12.63 0.57 15.91
C ALA A 133 12.15 1.80 15.11
N ALA A 134 12.99 2.37 14.26
CA ALA A 134 12.62 3.50 13.41
C ALA A 134 11.43 3.16 12.50
N SER A 135 11.48 2.01 11.81
CA SER A 135 10.40 1.56 10.93
C SER A 135 9.07 1.41 11.66
N PHE A 136 9.09 0.82 12.86
CA PHE A 136 7.91 0.62 13.68
C PHE A 136 7.38 1.92 14.26
N PHE A 137 8.20 2.66 15.01
CA PHE A 137 7.74 3.83 15.76
C PHE A 137 7.34 5.00 14.85
N VAL A 138 8.03 5.20 13.72
CA VAL A 138 7.63 6.24 12.76
C VAL A 138 6.28 5.90 12.13
N SER A 139 6.10 4.67 11.64
CA SER A 139 4.86 4.26 10.99
C SER A 139 3.69 4.22 11.98
N PHE A 140 3.90 3.63 13.15
CA PHE A 140 2.89 3.56 14.21
C PHE A 140 2.52 4.95 14.74
N GLY A 141 3.51 5.79 15.03
CA GLY A 141 3.28 7.16 15.48
C GLY A 141 2.50 7.97 14.45
N LEU A 142 2.82 7.82 13.16
CA LEU A 142 2.10 8.48 12.08
C LEU A 142 0.64 8.02 12.00
N MET A 143 0.38 6.70 12.10
CA MET A 143 -0.97 6.16 12.13
C MET A 143 -1.76 6.69 13.34
N VAL A 144 -1.16 6.71 14.53
CA VAL A 144 -1.80 7.24 15.75
C VAL A 144 -2.12 8.72 15.62
N ILE A 145 -1.20 9.52 15.08
CA ILE A 145 -1.42 10.96 14.92
C ILE A 145 -2.55 11.21 13.92
N VAL A 146 -2.56 10.54 12.78
CA VAL A 146 -3.55 10.76 11.72
C VAL A 146 -4.90 10.16 12.12
N ALA A 147 -5.00 8.84 12.23
CA ALA A 147 -6.26 8.15 12.50
C ALA A 147 -6.77 8.38 13.93
N GLY A 148 -5.86 8.42 14.91
CA GLY A 148 -6.24 8.67 16.30
C GLY A 148 -6.82 10.06 16.52
N SER A 149 -6.27 11.09 15.85
CA SER A 149 -6.77 12.47 16.01
C SER A 149 -8.24 12.61 15.62
N LEU A 150 -8.65 11.97 14.53
CA LEU A 150 -10.05 11.97 14.07
C LEU A 150 -10.92 11.09 14.97
N GLN A 151 -10.46 9.89 15.34
CA GLN A 151 -11.21 9.00 16.22
C GLN A 151 -11.49 9.62 17.61
N TRP A 152 -10.54 10.36 18.19
CA TRP A 152 -10.74 11.01 19.50
C TRP A 152 -11.62 12.24 19.42
N THR A 153 -11.64 12.92 18.28
CA THR A 153 -12.45 14.12 18.07
C THR A 153 -13.90 13.77 17.71
N THR A 154 -14.11 12.74 16.90
CA THR A 154 -15.42 12.31 16.42
C THR A 154 -15.85 11.06 17.21
N ARG A 155 -16.70 11.22 18.23
CA ARG A 155 -17.10 10.17 19.21
C ARG A 155 -17.93 8.99 18.66
N GLY A 156 -17.92 8.78 17.34
CA GLY A 156 -18.63 7.71 16.65
C GLY A 156 -18.23 7.73 15.19
N LEU A 157 -17.57 6.66 14.75
CA LEU A 157 -17.12 6.50 13.37
C LEU A 157 -18.14 5.58 12.68
N GLU A 158 -19.07 6.14 11.91
CA GLU A 158 -19.85 5.34 10.97
C GLU A 158 -18.96 5.01 9.78
N THR A 159 -18.77 3.71 9.54
CA THR A 159 -18.07 3.25 8.33
C THR A 159 -19.01 3.41 7.14
N CYS A 160 -18.51 3.88 6.01
CA CYS A 160 -19.27 3.78 4.77
C CYS A 160 -19.54 2.30 4.48
N THR A 161 -20.82 1.92 4.46
CA THR A 161 -21.27 0.62 3.98
C THR A 161 -21.30 0.68 2.45
N ALA A 162 -20.58 -0.25 1.82
CA ALA A 162 -20.56 -0.41 0.36
C ALA A 162 -21.62 -1.41 -0.10
#